data_AF-A0A847WKW4-F1
#
_entry.id   AF-A0A847WKW4-F1
#
_cell.length_a   1.000
_cell.length_b   1.000
_cell.length_c   1.000
_cell.angle_alpha   90.00
_cell.angle_beta   90.00
_cell.angle_gamma   90.00
#
_symmetry.space_group_name_H-M   'P 1'
#
loop_
_entity.id
_entity.type
_entity.pdbx_description
1 polymer ?
#
loop_
_entity_poly.entity_id
_entity_poly.type
_entity_poly.pdbx_seq_one_letter_code
_entity_poly.pdbx_strand_id
1 'polypeptide(L)'
;MQSQVLLLIGVSASMFLVIGGLSLLAHYYTLNGIKSKTVGDGQHGVARFATQKEIIKTYEHIPFNVSQWRKGKNLPRDESGNLIQGLVVGCKGNKGDIVGLVDTGDVHCLMIGAAGVGKTAFFLYPNLEYACASGMSFITTDTKGDLARNYGAIAKENYGYKVAVIDLRNPTRSDGNNLLHLVNKYMDEYRENNNNLSARAKAEKYAKIISKTIINSGGDSSAYGQNAFFYDAAEGLLTAVILLVAEYLPPSEEDGLVIDTRHIISVFKLVQDLMAPSKVKGKSQFQLLMDKLPPDHKARWFAGAALNSAEQAMASVLSTVLSRLNAFLDSEMEQILCFDTTIDAETFCYKKSAIFLILPEEDNTKYFMVSLFLQQFYREMLTVADENGGKLPNRVMIYADEIGTIPKIESFEMMLSAGRSRRISIVPIIQSFAQLDKNYGKEGSEII
;
A
#
# COMPACT_ATOMS: atom_id res chain seq x y z
N MET A 1 13.83 89.52 0.09
CA MET A 1 14.03 88.32 -0.77
C MET A 1 14.78 87.17 -0.10
N GLN A 2 15.83 87.39 0.70
CA GLN A 2 16.63 86.28 1.28
C GLN A 2 15.90 85.42 2.35
N SER A 3 15.02 86.01 3.18
CA SER A 3 14.33 85.26 4.25
C SER A 3 13.30 84.24 3.73
N GLN A 4 12.55 84.58 2.67
CA GLN A 4 11.57 83.67 2.05
C GLN A 4 12.24 82.49 1.33
N VAL A 5 13.42 82.71 0.73
CA VAL A 5 14.19 81.65 0.06
C VAL A 5 14.76 80.65 1.08
N LEU A 6 15.28 81.13 2.22
CA LEU A 6 15.72 80.26 3.32
C LEU A 6 14.58 79.42 3.90
N LEU A 7 13.39 79.99 4.03
CA LEU A 7 12.21 79.28 4.51
C LEU A 7 11.74 78.21 3.53
N LEU A 8 11.76 78.49 2.22
CA LEU A 8 11.47 77.51 1.16
C LEU A 8 12.49 76.38 1.11
N ILE A 9 13.78 76.67 1.30
CA ILE A 9 14.83 75.64 1.38
C ILE A 9 14.62 74.77 2.62
N GLY A 10 14.29 75.37 3.77
CA GLY A 10 14.00 74.63 5.00
C GLY A 10 12.78 73.71 4.88
N VAL A 11 11.69 74.18 4.25
CA VAL A 11 10.49 73.37 3.98
C VAL A 11 10.77 72.27 2.96
N SER A 12 11.58 72.54 1.94
CA SER A 12 11.96 71.52 0.96
C SER A 12 12.82 70.43 1.60
N ALA A 13 13.78 70.81 2.45
CA ALA A 13 14.62 69.86 3.17
C ALA A 13 13.81 69.01 4.16
N SER A 14 12.82 69.59 4.85
CA SER A 14 11.95 68.83 5.75
C SER A 14 11.05 67.86 4.97
N MET A 15 10.51 68.26 3.82
CA MET A 15 9.73 67.36 2.94
C MET A 15 10.59 66.20 2.42
N PHE A 16 11.83 66.44 1.99
CA PHE A 16 12.73 65.37 1.56
C PHE A 16 13.10 64.42 2.70
N LEU A 17 13.28 64.92 3.92
CA LEU A 17 13.49 64.07 5.11
C LEU A 17 12.26 63.22 5.44
N VAL A 18 11.06 63.79 5.35
CA VAL A 18 9.81 63.05 5.60
C VAL A 18 9.58 61.98 4.54
N ILE A 19 9.78 62.30 3.26
CA ILE A 19 9.62 61.34 2.15
C ILE A 19 10.70 60.24 2.23
N GLY A 20 11.96 60.60 2.51
CA GLY A 20 13.05 59.64 2.71
C GLY A 20 12.82 58.75 3.93
N GLY A 21 12.31 59.30 5.03
CA GLY A 21 11.95 58.56 6.24
C GLY A 21 10.78 57.60 6.01
N LEU A 22 9.73 58.04 5.30
CA LEU A 22 8.60 57.19 4.92
C LEU A 22 9.02 56.09 3.93
N SER A 23 9.93 56.38 3.00
CA SER A 23 10.49 55.39 2.08
C SER A 23 11.33 54.34 2.80
N LEU A 24 12.15 54.74 3.78
CA LEU A 24 12.91 53.83 4.65
C LEU A 24 11.99 52.96 5.53
N LEU A 25 10.94 53.56 6.12
CA LEU A 25 9.93 52.83 6.89
C LEU A 25 9.14 51.84 6.02
N ALA A 26 8.79 52.23 4.80
CA ALA A 26 8.14 51.35 3.83
C ALA A 26 9.07 50.19 3.40
N HIS A 27 10.38 50.43 3.28
CA HIS A 27 11.35 49.39 2.98
C HIS A 27 11.51 48.39 4.14
N TYR A 28 11.36 48.82 5.40
CA TYR A 28 11.27 47.92 6.56
C TYR A 28 9.97 47.11 6.60
N TYR A 29 8.90 47.62 5.99
CA TYR A 29 7.60 46.95 5.82
C TYR A 29 7.47 46.20 4.48
N THR A 30 8.58 45.94 3.78
CA THR A 30 8.56 45.03 2.62
C THR A 30 8.39 43.58 3.07
N LEU A 31 7.72 42.77 2.25
CA LEU A 31 7.45 41.34 2.42
C LEU A 31 8.69 40.48 2.78
N ASN A 32 9.90 41.02 2.60
CA ASN A 32 11.17 40.39 2.99
C ASN A 32 11.41 40.37 4.53
N GLY A 33 10.62 41.12 5.30
CA GLY A 33 10.67 41.20 6.77
C GLY A 33 9.67 40.29 7.50
N ILE A 34 8.93 39.44 6.78
CA ILE A 34 8.13 38.39 7.44
C ILE A 34 9.12 37.39 8.04
N LYS A 35 9.51 37.60 9.30
CA LYS A 35 10.05 36.50 10.11
C LYS A 35 9.04 35.37 10.00
N SER A 36 9.51 34.19 9.60
CA SER A 36 8.79 32.92 9.71
C SER A 36 8.07 32.93 11.05
N LYS A 37 6.74 33.16 11.01
CA LYS A 37 5.93 33.15 12.21
C LYS A 37 5.93 31.70 12.63
N THR A 38 6.57 31.40 13.76
CA THR A 38 6.47 30.09 14.39
C THR A 38 5.00 29.80 14.58
N VAL A 39 4.48 28.78 13.89
CA VAL A 39 3.10 28.35 14.08
C VAL A 39 3.03 27.60 15.41
N GLY A 40 2.11 28.03 16.28
CA GLY A 40 1.90 27.46 17.62
C GLY A 40 2.72 28.16 18.72
N ASP A 41 2.08 28.38 19.87
CA ASP A 41 2.72 28.90 21.09
C ASP A 41 3.61 27.82 21.77
N GLY A 42 4.41 27.09 21.00
CA GLY A 42 5.25 25.99 21.47
C GLY A 42 4.47 24.72 21.89
N GLN A 43 3.14 24.75 21.91
CA GLN A 43 2.29 23.62 22.31
C GLN A 43 2.23 22.48 21.27
N HIS A 44 2.53 22.77 20.00
CA HIS A 44 2.50 21.81 18.88
C HIS A 44 3.84 21.67 18.14
N GLY A 45 4.94 22.08 18.77
CA GLY A 45 6.28 22.06 18.18
C GLY A 45 6.67 23.37 17.46
N VAL A 46 7.97 23.58 17.26
CA VAL A 46 8.57 24.78 16.63
C VAL A 46 9.09 24.45 15.24
N ALA A 47 8.20 23.97 14.37
CA ALA A 47 8.56 23.66 12.99
C ALA A 47 9.06 24.93 12.28
N ARG A 48 10.24 24.84 11.64
CA ARG A 48 10.83 25.88 10.81
C ARG A 48 11.43 25.27 9.56
N PHE A 49 11.64 26.09 8.53
CA PHE A 49 12.38 25.65 7.35
C PHE A 49 13.80 25.22 7.73
N ALA A 50 14.25 24.13 7.10
CA ALA A 50 15.61 23.62 7.26
C ALA A 50 16.61 24.61 6.68
N THR A 51 17.71 24.84 7.39
CA THR A 51 18.83 25.63 6.90
C THR A 51 19.64 24.84 5.86
N GLN A 52 20.43 25.53 5.04
CA GLN A 52 21.28 24.85 4.06
C GLN A 52 22.26 23.85 4.70
N LYS A 53 22.80 24.16 5.89
CA LYS A 53 23.68 23.26 6.64
C LYS A 53 22.95 22.01 7.11
N GLU A 54 21.70 22.16 7.55
CA GLU A 54 20.86 21.02 7.93
C GLU A 54 20.53 20.16 6.71
N ILE A 55 20.15 20.75 5.59
CA ILE A 55 19.88 20.02 4.34
C ILE A 55 21.09 19.18 3.92
N ILE A 56 22.30 19.75 3.94
CA ILE A 56 23.55 19.06 3.58
C ILE A 56 23.85 17.90 4.54
N LYS A 57 23.50 18.04 5.81
CA LYS A 57 23.75 17.01 6.83
C LYS A 57 22.69 15.90 6.83
N THR A 58 21.44 16.26 6.52
CA THR A 58 20.29 15.36 6.65
C THR A 58 20.13 14.45 5.44
N TYR A 59 20.36 14.96 4.22
CA TYR A 59 20.08 14.21 3.00
C TYR A 59 21.36 13.72 2.34
N GLU A 60 21.29 12.52 1.77
CA GLU A 60 22.31 12.01 0.88
C GLU A 60 22.26 12.75 -0.45
N HIS A 61 23.44 13.11 -0.94
CA HIS A 61 23.61 13.90 -2.16
C HIS A 61 24.03 12.97 -3.31
N ILE A 62 23.06 12.54 -4.12
CA ILE A 62 23.28 11.52 -5.15
C ILE A 62 23.30 12.14 -6.55
N PRO A 63 24.38 11.99 -7.33
CA PRO A 63 24.40 12.38 -8.74
C PRO A 63 23.32 11.66 -9.55
N PHE A 64 22.37 12.40 -10.10
CA PHE A 64 21.15 11.86 -10.71
C PHE A 64 21.36 11.54 -12.20
N ASN A 65 22.24 10.57 -12.50
CA ASN A 65 22.60 10.20 -13.87
C ASN A 65 21.86 8.95 -14.36
N VAL A 66 20.59 9.16 -14.72
CA VAL A 66 19.67 8.13 -15.23
C VAL A 66 20.26 7.30 -16.39
N SER A 67 20.97 7.95 -17.31
CA SER A 67 21.51 7.27 -18.50
C SER A 67 22.57 6.21 -18.18
N GLN A 68 23.30 6.40 -17.07
CA GLN A 68 24.30 5.44 -16.58
C GLN A 68 23.63 4.35 -15.75
N TRP A 69 22.68 4.71 -14.88
CA TRP A 69 21.93 3.76 -14.06
C TRP A 69 21.23 2.70 -14.89
N ARG A 70 20.55 3.12 -15.97
CA ARG A 70 19.87 2.23 -16.92
C ARG A 70 20.80 1.28 -17.69
N LYS A 71 22.12 1.52 -17.65
CA LYS A 71 23.17 0.65 -18.19
C LYS A 71 23.89 -0.17 -17.11
N GLY A 72 23.39 -0.13 -15.87
CA GLY A 72 24.01 -0.76 -14.70
C GLY A 72 25.29 -0.08 -14.21
N LYS A 73 25.59 1.14 -14.67
CA LYS A 73 26.80 1.89 -14.32
C LYS A 73 26.49 2.98 -13.30
N ASN A 74 27.43 3.23 -12.39
CA ASN A 74 27.34 4.30 -11.37
C ASN A 74 26.01 4.29 -10.58
N LEU A 75 25.49 3.10 -10.26
CA LEU A 75 24.31 2.94 -9.41
C LEU A 75 24.54 3.64 -8.05
N PRO A 76 23.46 4.15 -7.39
CA PRO A 76 23.58 4.86 -6.12
C PRO A 76 24.06 3.90 -5.03
N ARG A 77 25.37 3.90 -4.77
CA ARG A 77 26.02 3.03 -3.80
C ARG A 77 26.83 3.84 -2.78
N ASP A 78 26.88 3.35 -1.55
CA ASP A 78 27.73 3.88 -0.50
C ASP A 78 29.20 3.44 -0.70
N GLU A 79 30.09 3.92 0.16
CA GLU A 79 31.52 3.58 0.14
C GLU A 79 31.79 2.08 0.33
N SER A 80 30.86 1.35 0.96
CA SER A 80 30.93 -0.10 1.16
C SER A 80 30.36 -0.89 -0.02
N GLY A 81 29.84 -0.20 -1.04
CA GLY A 81 29.24 -0.81 -2.23
C GLY A 81 27.77 -1.23 -2.04
N ASN A 82 27.12 -0.91 -0.92
CA ASN A 82 25.69 -1.18 -0.74
C ASN A 82 24.85 -0.13 -1.45
N LEU A 83 23.67 -0.50 -1.94
CA LEU A 83 22.76 0.46 -2.58
C LEU A 83 22.18 1.43 -1.55
N ILE A 84 22.22 2.73 -1.87
CA ILE A 84 21.64 3.78 -1.03
C ILE A 84 20.14 3.85 -1.33
N GLN A 85 19.34 3.31 -0.41
CA GLN A 85 17.88 3.31 -0.51
C GLN A 85 17.29 4.51 0.22
N GLY A 86 16.26 5.13 -0.36
CA GLY A 86 15.69 6.36 0.17
C GLY A 86 14.66 7.00 -0.75
N LEU A 87 14.13 8.13 -0.32
CA LEU A 87 13.17 8.92 -1.09
C LEU A 87 13.85 10.19 -1.62
N VAL A 88 13.66 10.48 -2.90
CA VAL A 88 14.12 11.75 -3.49
C VAL A 88 13.15 12.86 -3.09
N VAL A 89 13.61 13.77 -2.24
CA VAL A 89 12.81 14.87 -1.67
C VAL A 89 13.15 16.24 -2.29
N GLY A 90 14.20 16.30 -3.10
CA GLY A 90 14.59 17.52 -3.80
C GLY A 90 15.76 17.29 -4.74
N CYS A 91 16.20 18.36 -5.39
CA CYS A 91 17.39 18.34 -6.23
C CYS A 91 18.14 19.68 -6.20
N LYS A 92 19.40 19.65 -6.62
CA LYS A 92 20.27 20.82 -6.84
C LYS A 92 21.01 20.67 -8.16
N GLY A 93 21.46 21.78 -8.72
CA GLY A 93 22.30 21.80 -9.92
C GLY A 93 21.54 22.22 -11.18
N ASN A 94 22.26 22.16 -12.30
CA ASN A 94 21.78 22.59 -13.62
C ASN A 94 21.57 21.38 -14.54
N LYS A 95 20.93 21.61 -15.69
CA LYS A 95 20.69 20.57 -16.69
C LYS A 95 22.02 19.87 -17.07
N GLY A 96 22.10 18.57 -16.81
CA GLY A 96 23.27 17.73 -17.09
C GLY A 96 24.15 17.41 -15.88
N ASP A 97 24.01 18.14 -14.78
CA ASP A 97 24.73 17.92 -13.51
C ASP A 97 23.77 18.11 -12.33
N ILE A 98 22.74 17.25 -12.29
CA ILE A 98 21.69 17.27 -11.28
C ILE A 98 22.11 16.35 -10.14
N VAL A 99 22.03 16.84 -8.91
CA VAL A 99 22.21 16.07 -7.68
C VAL A 99 20.86 15.95 -6.98
N GLY A 100 20.39 14.73 -6.79
CA GLY A 100 19.22 14.42 -5.98
C GLY A 100 19.53 14.53 -4.49
N LEU A 101 18.58 15.05 -3.72
CA LEU A 101 18.59 15.03 -2.27
C LEU A 101 17.74 13.85 -1.81
N VAL A 102 18.37 12.87 -1.19
CA VAL A 102 17.74 11.61 -0.81
C VAL A 102 17.62 11.50 0.70
N ASP A 103 16.41 11.31 1.19
CA ASP A 103 16.16 10.93 2.58
C ASP A 103 16.26 9.40 2.70
N THR A 104 17.32 8.93 3.33
CA THR A 104 17.57 7.50 3.58
C THR A 104 16.86 6.99 4.83
N GLY A 105 16.23 7.87 5.61
CA GLY A 105 15.41 7.50 6.75
C GLY A 105 14.23 6.64 6.34
N ASP A 106 13.76 5.80 7.26
CA ASP A 106 12.47 5.16 7.12
C ASP A 106 11.42 6.24 7.39
N VAL A 107 11.01 7.01 6.37
CA VAL A 107 10.05 8.12 6.50
C VAL A 107 8.89 7.98 5.51
N HIS A 108 7.75 8.57 5.83
CA HIS A 108 6.66 8.80 4.88
C HIS A 108 6.80 10.19 4.27
N CYS A 109 6.18 10.43 3.12
CA CYS A 109 6.22 11.73 2.46
C CYS A 109 4.90 12.06 1.81
N LEU A 110 4.29 13.16 2.21
CA LEU A 110 3.09 13.68 1.57
C LEU A 110 3.48 14.68 0.47
N MET A 111 3.14 14.37 -0.79
CA MET A 111 3.31 15.28 -1.91
C MET A 111 1.99 15.98 -2.22
N ILE A 112 1.95 17.30 -2.07
CA ILE A 112 0.76 18.12 -2.33
C ILE A 112 1.03 19.06 -3.50
N GLY A 113 0.13 19.07 -4.47
CA GLY A 113 0.20 20.05 -5.56
C GLY A 113 -1.03 20.07 -6.44
N ALA A 114 -1.44 21.26 -6.88
CA ALA A 114 -2.61 21.43 -7.76
C ALA A 114 -2.51 20.60 -9.05
N ALA A 115 -3.63 20.45 -9.77
CA ALA A 115 -3.62 19.83 -11.09
C ALA A 115 -2.67 20.60 -12.04
N GLY A 116 -1.93 19.87 -12.88
CA GLY A 116 -1.03 20.49 -13.87
C GLY A 116 0.34 20.95 -13.38
N VAL A 117 0.65 20.90 -12.07
CA VAL A 117 1.98 21.28 -11.54
C VAL A 117 3.08 20.26 -11.83
N GLY A 118 2.74 19.15 -12.49
CA GLY A 118 3.68 18.09 -12.85
C GLY A 118 4.07 17.19 -11.69
N LYS A 119 3.16 16.87 -10.75
CA LYS A 119 3.39 15.90 -9.66
C LYS A 119 4.00 14.59 -10.18
N THR A 120 3.40 14.01 -11.21
CA THR A 120 3.89 12.77 -11.81
C THR A 120 5.25 12.97 -12.50
N ALA A 121 5.38 14.03 -13.31
CA ALA A 121 6.56 14.26 -14.13
C ALA A 121 7.81 14.68 -13.33
N PHE A 122 7.67 15.56 -12.35
CA PHE A 122 8.78 16.18 -11.63
C PHE A 122 9.05 15.56 -10.25
N PHE A 123 8.12 14.78 -9.71
CA PHE A 123 8.31 14.14 -8.40
C PHE A 123 8.21 12.61 -8.47
N LEU A 124 7.12 12.06 -9.02
CA LEU A 124 6.91 10.61 -9.02
C LEU A 124 7.88 9.87 -9.94
N TYR A 125 8.00 10.27 -11.22
CA TYR A 125 8.91 9.62 -12.16
C TYR A 125 10.38 9.61 -11.69
N PRO A 126 10.96 10.73 -11.20
CA PRO A 126 12.29 10.68 -10.61
C PRO A 126 12.40 9.70 -9.43
N ASN A 127 11.37 9.61 -8.59
CA ASN A 127 11.36 8.66 -7.48
C ASN A 127 11.24 7.20 -7.96
N LEU A 128 10.46 6.90 -9.00
CA LEU A 128 10.39 5.56 -9.59
C LEU A 128 11.71 5.15 -10.23
N GLU A 129 12.37 6.07 -10.95
CA GLU A 129 13.70 5.83 -11.50
C GLU A 129 14.73 5.56 -10.39
N TYR A 130 14.69 6.35 -9.32
CA TYR A 130 15.56 6.17 -8.17
C TYR A 130 15.29 4.85 -7.44
N ALA A 131 14.02 4.47 -7.25
CA ALA A 131 13.63 3.20 -6.68
C ALA A 131 14.20 2.03 -7.48
N CYS A 132 14.09 2.09 -8.80
CA CYS A 132 14.69 1.10 -9.71
C CYS A 132 16.22 1.03 -9.58
N ALA A 133 16.89 2.18 -9.58
CA ALA A 133 18.36 2.26 -9.51
C ALA A 133 18.91 1.80 -8.14
N SER A 134 18.17 2.04 -7.06
CA SER A 134 18.53 1.65 -5.68
C SER A 134 18.02 0.27 -5.26
N GLY A 135 17.33 -0.45 -6.15
CA GLY A 135 16.89 -1.82 -5.90
C GLY A 135 15.70 -1.95 -4.94
N MET A 136 15.02 -0.85 -4.59
CA MET A 136 13.85 -0.87 -3.72
C MET A 136 12.67 -1.53 -4.44
N SER A 137 11.85 -2.30 -3.71
CA SER A 137 10.58 -2.79 -4.26
C SER A 137 9.53 -1.70 -4.13
N PHE A 138 8.62 -1.59 -5.10
CA PHE A 138 7.59 -0.56 -5.05
C PHE A 138 6.21 -0.98 -5.56
N ILE A 139 5.19 -0.38 -4.98
CA ILE A 139 3.80 -0.42 -5.44
C ILE A 139 3.41 0.98 -5.88
N THR A 140 2.76 1.12 -7.03
CA THR A 140 2.19 2.40 -7.48
C THR A 140 0.71 2.26 -7.76
N THR A 141 -0.10 3.21 -7.33
CA THR A 141 -1.47 3.37 -7.83
C THR A 141 -1.51 4.35 -8.98
N ASP A 142 -2.35 4.07 -9.98
CA ASP A 142 -2.51 4.93 -11.17
C ASP A 142 -3.91 4.74 -11.76
N THR A 143 -4.58 5.83 -12.09
CA THR A 143 -5.90 5.83 -12.73
C THR A 143 -5.81 5.70 -14.27
N LYS A 144 -4.70 6.14 -14.87
CA LYS A 144 -4.52 6.23 -16.33
C LYS A 144 -3.69 5.10 -16.92
N GLY A 145 -2.95 4.38 -16.08
CA GLY A 145 -2.01 3.34 -16.48
C GLY A 145 -0.73 3.87 -17.16
N ASP A 146 -0.46 5.18 -17.07
CA ASP A 146 0.76 5.80 -17.57
C ASP A 146 2.00 5.32 -16.82
N LEU A 147 1.91 5.10 -15.50
CA LEU A 147 3.03 4.62 -14.70
C LEU A 147 3.46 3.23 -15.14
N ALA A 148 2.50 2.32 -15.34
CA ALA A 148 2.75 0.97 -15.84
C ALA A 148 3.38 1.00 -17.25
N ARG A 149 2.82 1.80 -18.16
CA ARG A 149 3.34 1.94 -19.54
C ARG A 149 4.76 2.49 -19.57
N ASN A 150 5.04 3.53 -18.79
CA ASN A 150 6.30 4.25 -18.85
C ASN A 150 7.40 3.54 -18.06
N TYR A 151 7.09 3.00 -16.86
CA TYR A 151 8.09 2.43 -15.96
C TYR A 151 8.08 0.91 -15.87
N GLY A 152 7.04 0.22 -16.33
CA GLY A 152 7.00 -1.25 -16.34
C GLY A 152 8.13 -1.84 -17.19
N ALA A 153 8.28 -1.38 -18.43
CA ALA A 153 9.36 -1.82 -19.32
C ALA A 153 10.74 -1.40 -18.79
N ILE A 154 10.89 -0.17 -18.30
CA ILE A 154 12.17 0.33 -17.76
C ILE A 154 12.62 -0.51 -16.56
N ALA A 155 11.72 -0.77 -15.59
CA ALA A 155 12.03 -1.58 -14.43
C ALA A 155 12.48 -2.98 -14.84
N LYS A 156 11.76 -3.62 -15.77
CA LYS A 156 12.06 -4.97 -16.26
C LYS A 156 13.35 -5.04 -17.08
N GLU A 157 13.48 -4.22 -18.12
CA GLU A 157 14.53 -4.32 -19.14
C GLU A 157 15.85 -3.68 -18.69
N ASN A 158 15.80 -2.51 -18.06
CA ASN A 158 17.00 -1.78 -17.65
C ASN A 158 17.50 -2.19 -16.27
N TYR A 159 16.59 -2.57 -15.38
CA TYR A 159 16.90 -2.85 -13.98
C TYR A 159 16.64 -4.30 -13.57
N GLY A 160 16.08 -5.15 -14.42
CA GLY A 160 15.86 -6.57 -14.13
C GLY A 160 14.84 -6.82 -13.03
N TYR A 161 13.84 -5.95 -12.87
CA TYR A 161 12.78 -6.12 -11.89
C TYR A 161 11.81 -7.23 -12.31
N LYS A 162 11.25 -7.91 -11.32
CA LYS A 162 9.96 -8.58 -11.51
C LYS A 162 8.86 -7.52 -11.54
N VAL A 163 8.01 -7.55 -12.56
CA VAL A 163 6.94 -6.58 -12.73
C VAL A 163 5.60 -7.31 -12.78
N ALA A 164 4.63 -6.82 -12.01
CA ALA A 164 3.23 -7.23 -12.09
C ALA A 164 2.33 -6.01 -12.31
N VAL A 165 1.31 -6.15 -13.13
CA VAL A 165 0.31 -5.13 -13.42
C VAL A 165 -1.06 -5.69 -13.03
N ILE A 166 -1.64 -5.15 -11.96
CA ILE A 166 -3.01 -5.46 -11.57
C ILE A 166 -3.92 -4.40 -12.17
N ASP A 167 -4.58 -4.74 -13.29
CA ASP A 167 -5.43 -3.82 -14.05
C ASP A 167 -6.91 -4.03 -13.72
N LEU A 168 -7.41 -3.27 -12.74
CA LEU A 168 -8.83 -3.31 -12.37
C LEU A 168 -9.72 -2.51 -13.35
N ARG A 169 -9.11 -1.69 -14.22
CA ARG A 169 -9.82 -1.02 -15.30
C ARG A 169 -10.10 -1.99 -16.45
N ASN A 170 -9.17 -2.89 -16.78
CA ASN A 170 -9.34 -3.96 -17.76
C ASN A 170 -8.87 -5.31 -17.20
N PRO A 171 -9.68 -5.99 -16.37
CA PRO A 171 -9.27 -7.21 -15.67
C PRO A 171 -8.78 -8.34 -16.57
N THR A 172 -9.30 -8.45 -17.79
CA THR A 172 -8.87 -9.44 -18.80
C THR A 172 -7.44 -9.25 -19.30
N ARG A 173 -6.82 -8.09 -19.04
CA ARG A 173 -5.44 -7.76 -19.40
C ARG A 173 -4.51 -7.66 -18.18
N SER A 174 -5.06 -7.89 -17.00
CA SER A 174 -4.33 -7.89 -15.74
C SER A 174 -3.47 -9.14 -15.61
N ASP A 175 -2.37 -9.03 -14.88
CA ASP A 175 -1.71 -10.19 -14.30
C ASP A 175 -2.59 -10.81 -13.20
N GLY A 176 -2.42 -12.12 -12.99
CA GLY A 176 -3.11 -12.85 -11.93
C GLY A 176 -2.57 -12.51 -10.53
N ASN A 177 -3.47 -12.59 -9.57
CA ASN A 177 -3.25 -12.44 -8.13
C ASN A 177 -4.22 -13.36 -7.37
N ASN A 178 -3.92 -14.66 -7.37
CA ASN A 178 -4.62 -15.63 -6.55
C ASN A 178 -4.32 -15.36 -5.06
N LEU A 179 -5.37 -14.98 -4.31
CA LEU A 179 -5.27 -14.70 -2.88
C LEU A 179 -4.75 -15.89 -2.08
N LEU A 180 -4.98 -17.12 -2.54
CA LEU A 180 -4.57 -18.35 -1.89
C LEU A 180 -3.14 -18.78 -2.23
N HIS A 181 -2.42 -18.06 -3.10
CA HIS A 181 -1.11 -18.48 -3.63
C HIS A 181 -0.12 -18.89 -2.52
N LEU A 182 0.08 -18.06 -1.49
CA LEU A 182 0.99 -18.39 -0.39
C LEU A 182 0.48 -19.56 0.47
N VAL A 183 -0.84 -19.72 0.63
CA VAL A 183 -1.41 -20.89 1.30
C VAL A 183 -1.11 -22.16 0.50
N ASN A 184 -1.35 -22.13 -0.81
CA ASN A 184 -1.14 -23.25 -1.72
C ASN A 184 0.33 -23.66 -1.74
N LYS A 185 1.25 -22.70 -1.95
CA LYS A 185 2.70 -22.92 -1.92
C LYS A 185 3.14 -23.67 -0.66
N TYR A 186 2.75 -23.16 0.51
CA TYR A 186 3.18 -23.76 1.77
C TYR A 186 2.45 -25.06 2.11
N MET A 187 1.24 -25.26 1.59
CA MET A 187 0.55 -26.55 1.73
C MET A 187 1.17 -27.62 0.82
N ASP A 188 1.65 -27.25 -0.37
CA ASP A 188 2.38 -28.16 -1.26
C ASP A 188 3.74 -28.53 -0.67
N GLU A 189 4.50 -27.56 -0.14
CA GLU A 189 5.74 -27.84 0.61
C GLU A 189 5.50 -28.79 1.80
N TYR A 190 4.36 -28.67 2.47
CA TYR A 190 3.98 -29.58 3.56
C TYR A 190 3.62 -30.98 3.08
N ARG A 191 2.93 -31.10 1.93
CA ARG A 191 2.59 -32.40 1.32
C ARG A 191 3.82 -33.17 0.86
N GLU A 192 4.82 -32.48 0.31
CA GLU A 192 6.09 -33.08 -0.08
C GLU A 192 6.86 -33.62 1.14
N ASN A 193 6.75 -32.92 2.28
CA ASN A 193 7.38 -33.32 3.53
C ASN A 193 6.44 -33.13 4.73
N ASN A 194 5.69 -34.20 5.05
CA ASN A 194 4.68 -34.22 6.12
C ASN A 194 5.21 -33.88 7.53
N ASN A 195 6.53 -33.77 7.72
CA ASN A 195 7.16 -33.33 8.97
C ASN A 195 7.53 -31.84 8.98
N ASN A 196 7.32 -31.10 7.89
CA ASN A 196 7.61 -29.68 7.80
C ASN A 196 6.54 -28.83 8.51
N LEU A 197 6.62 -28.82 9.85
CA LEU A 197 5.72 -28.03 10.70
C LEU A 197 5.76 -26.53 10.35
N SER A 198 6.90 -26.02 9.88
CA SER A 198 7.06 -24.61 9.50
C SER A 198 6.18 -24.27 8.30
N ALA A 199 6.22 -25.07 7.23
CA ALA A 199 5.38 -24.87 6.06
C ALA A 199 3.89 -24.94 6.41
N ARG A 200 3.47 -25.95 7.19
CA ARG A 200 2.09 -26.05 7.68
C ARG A 200 1.66 -24.82 8.48
N ALA A 201 2.51 -24.34 9.40
CA ALA A 201 2.22 -23.15 10.19
C ALA A 201 2.12 -21.88 9.33
N LYS A 202 2.94 -21.76 8.28
CA LYS A 202 2.86 -20.65 7.31
C LYS A 202 1.56 -20.70 6.52
N ALA A 203 1.15 -21.86 5.99
CA ALA A 203 -0.13 -22.02 5.31
C ALA A 203 -1.31 -21.60 6.21
N GLU A 204 -1.32 -22.03 7.48
CA GLU A 204 -2.32 -21.60 8.47
C GLU A 204 -2.30 -20.09 8.73
N LYS A 205 -1.12 -19.49 8.79
CA LYS A 205 -0.95 -18.05 9.03
C LYS A 205 -1.51 -17.24 7.86
N TYR A 206 -1.17 -17.59 6.61
CA TYR A 206 -1.69 -16.93 5.42
C TYR A 206 -3.20 -17.13 5.26
N ALA A 207 -3.72 -18.33 5.53
CA ALA A 207 -5.17 -18.59 5.50
C ALA A 207 -5.94 -17.70 6.50
N LYS A 208 -5.40 -17.48 7.69
CA LYS A 208 -5.97 -16.54 8.68
C LYS A 208 -5.90 -15.09 8.20
N ILE A 209 -4.79 -14.68 7.59
CA ILE A 209 -4.66 -13.33 7.02
C ILE A 209 -5.76 -13.09 5.98
N ILE A 210 -5.95 -14.03 5.04
CA ILE A 210 -7.00 -13.95 4.01
C ILE A 210 -8.38 -13.85 4.68
N SER A 211 -8.71 -14.79 5.57
CA SER A 211 -10.02 -14.82 6.24
C SER A 211 -10.31 -13.54 7.00
N LYS A 212 -9.36 -13.06 7.80
CA LYS A 212 -9.52 -11.81 8.55
C LYS A 212 -9.70 -10.61 7.63
N THR A 213 -9.06 -10.60 6.48
CA THR A 213 -9.09 -9.49 5.51
C THR A 213 -10.41 -9.47 4.74
N ILE A 214 -10.95 -10.63 4.37
CA ILE A 214 -12.25 -10.75 3.69
C ILE A 214 -13.41 -10.46 4.64
N ILE A 215 -13.36 -10.98 5.88
CA ILE A 215 -14.46 -10.84 6.84
C ILE A 215 -14.52 -9.42 7.43
N ASN A 216 -13.36 -8.80 7.71
CA ASN A 216 -13.26 -7.48 8.35
C ASN A 216 -12.81 -6.37 7.39
N SER A 217 -13.20 -6.44 6.11
CA SER A 217 -12.73 -5.51 5.07
C SER A 217 -13.10 -4.04 5.31
N GLY A 218 -14.12 -3.76 6.13
CA GLY A 218 -14.65 -2.41 6.41
C GLY A 218 -14.06 -1.67 7.61
N GLY A 219 -12.95 -2.12 8.19
CA GLY A 219 -12.16 -1.35 9.18
C GLY A 219 -12.73 -1.24 10.61
N ASP A 220 -14.05 -1.17 10.79
CA ASP A 220 -14.66 -0.88 12.10
C ASP A 220 -15.04 -2.14 12.89
N SER A 221 -14.06 -2.71 13.59
CA SER A 221 -14.29 -3.82 14.54
C SER A 221 -15.09 -3.42 15.79
N SER A 222 -15.14 -2.11 16.09
CA SER A 222 -15.85 -1.51 17.22
C SER A 222 -17.37 -1.49 17.06
N ALA A 223 -17.87 -1.56 15.82
CA ALA A 223 -19.30 -1.57 15.52
C ALA A 223 -19.95 -2.95 15.67
N TYR A 224 -19.18 -4.01 15.92
CA TYR A 224 -19.70 -5.37 15.86
C TYR A 224 -20.52 -5.79 17.08
N GLY A 225 -20.40 -5.16 18.25
CA GLY A 225 -21.27 -5.39 19.41
C GLY A 225 -21.57 -6.89 19.66
N GLN A 226 -22.86 -7.26 19.69
CA GLN A 226 -23.31 -8.66 19.85
C GLN A 226 -23.04 -9.55 18.62
N ASN A 227 -22.75 -8.96 17.45
CA ASN A 227 -22.43 -9.69 16.23
C ASN A 227 -20.98 -10.13 16.15
N ALA A 228 -20.08 -9.67 17.04
CA ALA A 228 -18.66 -10.03 17.04
C ALA A 228 -18.44 -11.55 16.99
N PHE A 229 -19.26 -12.31 17.73
CA PHE A 229 -19.25 -13.77 17.69
C PHE A 229 -19.42 -14.34 16.26
N PHE A 230 -20.34 -13.79 15.46
CA PHE A 230 -20.58 -14.27 14.10
C PHE A 230 -19.41 -13.96 13.15
N TYR A 231 -18.76 -12.80 13.33
CA TYR A 231 -17.58 -12.43 12.55
C TYR A 231 -16.37 -13.30 12.91
N ASP A 232 -16.11 -13.52 14.20
CA ASP A 232 -15.03 -14.40 14.66
C ASP A 232 -15.25 -15.85 14.21
N ALA A 233 -16.49 -16.35 14.32
CA ALA A 233 -16.85 -17.68 13.84
C ALA A 233 -16.74 -17.78 12.31
N ALA A 234 -17.08 -16.71 11.57
CA ALA A 234 -16.95 -16.66 10.11
C ALA A 234 -15.47 -16.65 9.68
N GLU A 235 -14.59 -15.93 10.39
CA GLU A 235 -13.15 -15.95 10.16
C GLU A 235 -12.57 -17.35 10.36
N GLY A 236 -12.93 -18.01 11.47
CA GLY A 236 -12.50 -19.38 11.76
C GLY A 236 -13.02 -20.40 10.73
N LEU A 237 -14.29 -20.28 10.34
CA LEU A 237 -14.89 -21.13 9.32
C LEU A 237 -14.21 -20.94 7.96
N LEU A 238 -14.05 -19.69 7.49
CA LEU A 238 -13.39 -19.39 6.22
C LEU A 238 -11.95 -19.90 6.21
N THR A 239 -11.23 -19.76 7.33
CA THR A 239 -9.87 -20.31 7.48
C THR A 239 -9.87 -21.83 7.30
N ALA A 240 -10.83 -22.52 7.92
CA ALA A 240 -10.96 -23.96 7.78
C ALA A 240 -11.24 -24.37 6.32
N VAL A 241 -12.16 -23.68 5.63
CA VAL A 241 -12.49 -24.01 4.23
C VAL A 241 -11.31 -23.73 3.29
N ILE A 242 -10.60 -22.61 3.46
CA ILE A 242 -9.38 -22.30 2.68
C ILE A 242 -8.34 -23.41 2.83
N LEU A 243 -8.09 -23.86 4.06
CA LEU A 243 -7.13 -24.94 4.32
C LEU A 243 -7.60 -26.27 3.70
N LEU A 244 -8.90 -26.59 3.76
CA LEU A 244 -9.42 -27.81 3.12
C LEU A 244 -9.26 -27.77 1.59
N VAL A 245 -9.54 -26.63 0.95
CA VAL A 245 -9.29 -26.44 -0.48
C VAL A 245 -7.81 -26.65 -0.77
N ALA A 246 -6.92 -26.00 -0.02
CA ALA A 246 -5.48 -26.12 -0.22
C ALA A 246 -4.95 -27.54 0.00
N GLU A 247 -5.51 -28.28 0.97
CA GLU A 247 -5.02 -29.58 1.44
C GLU A 247 -5.62 -30.77 0.67
N TYR A 248 -6.82 -30.66 0.10
CA TYR A 248 -7.51 -31.78 -0.59
C TYR A 248 -7.74 -31.59 -2.09
N LEU A 249 -7.49 -30.41 -2.66
CA LEU A 249 -7.57 -30.16 -4.11
C LEU A 249 -6.18 -29.84 -4.69
N PRO A 250 -5.24 -30.80 -4.77
CA PRO A 250 -3.97 -30.56 -5.44
C PRO A 250 -4.19 -30.18 -6.92
N PRO A 251 -3.24 -29.46 -7.56
CA PRO A 251 -3.32 -29.17 -8.98
C PRO A 251 -3.48 -30.46 -9.80
N SER A 252 -4.35 -30.43 -10.81
CA SER A 252 -4.57 -31.53 -11.74
C SER A 252 -3.84 -31.26 -13.05
N GLU A 253 -3.50 -32.33 -13.78
CA GLU A 253 -3.06 -32.21 -15.17
C GLU A 253 -4.23 -32.52 -16.10
N GLU A 254 -4.60 -31.55 -16.94
CA GLU A 254 -5.61 -31.71 -18.00
C GLU A 254 -5.00 -31.26 -19.33
N ASP A 255 -5.08 -32.11 -20.36
CA ASP A 255 -4.52 -31.84 -21.70
C ASP A 255 -3.05 -31.38 -21.72
N GLY A 256 -2.25 -31.87 -20.76
CA GLY A 256 -0.82 -31.52 -20.62
C GLY A 256 -0.55 -30.16 -19.97
N LEU A 257 -1.58 -29.52 -19.44
CA LEU A 257 -1.50 -28.28 -18.67
C LEU A 257 -1.79 -28.56 -17.20
N VAL A 258 -0.97 -27.99 -16.30
CA VAL A 258 -1.25 -28.00 -14.87
C VAL A 258 -2.32 -26.95 -14.58
N ILE A 259 -3.46 -27.40 -14.08
CA ILE A 259 -4.59 -26.54 -13.69
C ILE A 259 -4.68 -26.53 -12.18
N ASP A 260 -4.47 -25.36 -11.59
CA ASP A 260 -4.68 -25.15 -10.16
C ASP A 260 -6.05 -24.51 -9.92
N THR A 261 -6.96 -25.28 -9.33
CA THR A 261 -8.32 -24.82 -8.99
C THR A 261 -8.41 -24.29 -7.56
N ARG A 262 -7.29 -24.13 -6.84
CA ARG A 262 -7.28 -23.61 -5.47
C ARG A 262 -7.26 -22.09 -5.46
N HIS A 263 -8.43 -21.50 -5.60
CA HIS A 263 -8.62 -20.05 -5.58
C HIS A 263 -9.87 -19.68 -4.77
N ILE A 264 -10.11 -18.37 -4.61
CA ILE A 264 -11.19 -17.87 -3.75
C ILE A 264 -12.58 -18.28 -4.23
N ILE A 265 -12.77 -18.46 -5.55
CA ILE A 265 -14.04 -18.96 -6.11
C ILE A 265 -14.32 -20.42 -5.75
N SER A 266 -13.29 -21.27 -5.67
CA SER A 266 -13.45 -22.66 -5.20
C SER A 266 -13.83 -22.71 -3.72
N VAL A 267 -13.28 -21.79 -2.92
CA VAL A 267 -13.71 -21.60 -1.52
C VAL A 267 -15.18 -21.16 -1.46
N PHE A 268 -15.59 -20.18 -2.27
CA PHE A 268 -16.98 -19.77 -2.37
C PHE A 268 -17.90 -20.95 -2.72
N LYS A 269 -17.54 -21.71 -3.76
CA LYS A 269 -18.34 -22.84 -4.23
C LYS A 269 -18.50 -23.90 -3.14
N LEU A 270 -17.41 -24.22 -2.44
CA LEU A 270 -17.45 -25.16 -1.32
C LEU A 270 -18.34 -24.64 -0.18
N VAL A 271 -18.23 -23.37 0.22
CA VAL A 271 -19.12 -22.80 1.25
C VAL A 271 -20.59 -22.85 0.82
N GLN A 272 -20.88 -22.57 -0.46
CA GLN A 272 -22.23 -22.64 -1.02
C GLN A 272 -22.80 -24.05 -0.94
N ASP A 273 -22.02 -25.06 -1.33
CA ASP A 273 -22.45 -26.47 -1.27
C ASP A 273 -22.63 -26.95 0.18
N LEU A 274 -21.84 -26.43 1.12
CA LEU A 274 -21.95 -26.72 2.55
C LEU A 274 -23.19 -26.11 3.22
N MET A 275 -23.82 -25.11 2.60
CA MET A 275 -25.10 -24.55 3.04
C MET A 275 -26.32 -25.34 2.54
N ALA A 276 -26.14 -26.25 1.58
CA ALA A 276 -27.24 -27.04 1.07
C ALA A 276 -27.86 -27.93 2.17
N PRO A 277 -29.17 -28.24 2.08
CA PRO A 277 -29.81 -29.15 3.01
C PRO A 277 -29.09 -30.48 3.10
N SER A 278 -28.91 -30.96 4.34
CA SER A 278 -28.33 -32.27 4.60
C SER A 278 -29.34 -33.39 4.40
N LYS A 279 -28.86 -34.54 3.91
CA LYS A 279 -29.64 -35.78 3.86
C LYS A 279 -29.75 -36.47 5.23
N VAL A 280 -28.94 -36.05 6.21
CA VAL A 280 -28.91 -36.61 7.56
C VAL A 280 -29.64 -35.66 8.52
N LYS A 281 -30.68 -36.16 9.18
CA LYS A 281 -31.51 -35.37 10.10
C LYS A 281 -30.66 -34.80 11.25
N GLY A 282 -30.73 -33.49 11.44
CA GLY A 282 -30.10 -32.78 12.56
C GLY A 282 -28.58 -32.58 12.43
N LYS A 283 -28.02 -32.78 11.24
CA LYS A 283 -26.62 -32.43 10.94
C LYS A 283 -26.54 -31.59 9.68
N SER A 284 -25.78 -30.50 9.69
CA SER A 284 -25.48 -29.73 8.48
C SER A 284 -24.49 -30.48 7.57
N GLN A 285 -24.43 -30.14 6.28
CA GLN A 285 -23.41 -30.69 5.37
C GLN A 285 -21.99 -30.37 5.86
N PHE A 286 -21.81 -29.18 6.44
CA PHE A 286 -20.56 -28.77 7.07
C PHE A 286 -20.15 -29.70 8.22
N GLN A 287 -21.07 -30.05 9.11
CA GLN A 287 -20.79 -31.02 10.18
C GLN A 287 -20.46 -32.40 9.61
N LEU A 288 -21.17 -32.86 8.57
CA LEU A 288 -20.88 -34.13 7.92
C LEU A 288 -19.48 -34.16 7.28
N LEU A 289 -19.04 -33.05 6.66
CA LEU A 289 -17.70 -32.92 6.12
C LEU A 289 -16.65 -32.97 7.24
N MET A 290 -16.86 -32.21 8.33
CA MET A 290 -15.93 -32.16 9.46
C MET A 290 -15.84 -33.48 10.23
N ASP A 291 -16.92 -34.27 10.26
CA ASP A 291 -16.95 -35.61 10.85
C ASP A 291 -16.09 -36.63 10.06
N LYS A 292 -15.79 -36.37 8.78
CA LYS A 292 -14.89 -37.21 7.98
C LYS A 292 -13.41 -36.94 8.27
N LEU A 293 -13.10 -35.79 8.88
CA LEU A 293 -11.72 -35.42 9.20
C LEU A 293 -11.29 -36.06 10.54
N PRO A 294 -9.99 -36.38 10.70
CA PRO A 294 -9.42 -36.78 11.99
C PRO A 294 -9.80 -35.80 13.13
N PRO A 295 -10.02 -36.26 14.37
CA PRO A 295 -10.40 -35.40 15.49
C PRO A 295 -9.39 -34.27 15.79
N ASP A 296 -8.13 -34.50 15.49
CA ASP A 296 -7.00 -33.58 15.67
C ASP A 296 -6.73 -32.71 14.43
N HIS A 297 -7.55 -32.83 13.38
CA HIS A 297 -7.39 -32.02 12.18
C HIS A 297 -7.70 -30.54 12.46
N LYS A 298 -6.71 -29.66 12.27
CA LYS A 298 -6.81 -28.23 12.62
C LYS A 298 -7.98 -27.48 11.97
N ALA A 299 -8.43 -27.87 10.78
CA ALA A 299 -9.64 -27.31 10.16
C ALA A 299 -10.87 -27.43 11.09
N ARG A 300 -11.01 -28.53 11.85
CA ARG A 300 -12.07 -28.70 12.86
C ARG A 300 -11.92 -27.70 14.01
N TRP A 301 -10.68 -27.40 14.40
CA TRP A 301 -10.40 -26.47 15.50
C TRP A 301 -10.69 -25.03 15.10
N PHE A 302 -10.27 -24.62 13.89
CA PHE A 302 -10.60 -23.28 13.37
C PHE A 302 -12.11 -23.09 13.20
N ALA A 303 -12.80 -24.11 12.70
CA ALA A 303 -14.26 -24.09 12.57
C ALA A 303 -15.02 -24.33 13.89
N GLY A 304 -14.33 -24.51 15.03
CA GLY A 304 -14.92 -24.98 16.28
C GLY A 304 -16.06 -24.10 16.81
N ALA A 305 -15.94 -22.78 16.69
CA ALA A 305 -16.99 -21.84 17.10
C ALA A 305 -18.28 -22.05 16.29
N ALA A 306 -18.15 -22.24 14.98
CA ALA A 306 -19.29 -22.52 14.11
C ALA A 306 -19.86 -23.92 14.39
N LEU A 307 -19.01 -24.95 14.52
CA LEU A 307 -19.43 -26.34 14.69
C LEU A 307 -20.19 -26.62 15.99
N ASN A 308 -19.83 -25.92 17.06
CA ASN A 308 -20.48 -26.06 18.38
C ASN A 308 -21.71 -25.15 18.56
N SER A 309 -22.06 -24.37 17.54
CA SER A 309 -23.25 -23.52 17.54
C SER A 309 -24.51 -24.31 17.14
N ALA A 310 -25.67 -23.79 17.54
CA ALA A 310 -26.95 -24.29 17.04
C ALA A 310 -27.04 -24.18 15.51
N GLU A 311 -27.80 -25.06 14.87
CA GLU A 311 -27.92 -25.17 13.40
C GLU A 311 -28.23 -23.82 12.72
N GLN A 312 -29.15 -23.04 13.29
CA GLN A 312 -29.50 -21.71 12.79
C GLN A 312 -28.36 -20.71 12.89
N ALA A 313 -27.61 -20.73 14.01
CA ALA A 313 -26.46 -19.84 14.19
C ALA A 313 -25.33 -20.21 13.22
N MET A 314 -25.10 -21.51 12.97
CA MET A 314 -24.14 -21.99 11.97
C MET A 314 -24.53 -21.53 10.55
N ALA A 315 -25.82 -21.62 10.19
CA ALA A 315 -26.32 -21.11 8.92
C ALA A 315 -26.10 -19.59 8.77
N SER A 316 -26.26 -18.82 9.84
CA SER A 316 -25.93 -17.38 9.86
C SER A 316 -24.44 -17.09 9.67
N VAL A 317 -23.56 -17.91 10.27
CA VAL A 317 -22.10 -17.80 10.06
C VAL A 317 -21.73 -18.08 8.61
N LEU A 318 -22.23 -19.18 8.03
CA LEU A 318 -22.01 -19.50 6.61
C LEU A 318 -22.55 -18.42 5.67
N SER A 319 -23.73 -17.88 5.97
CA SER A 319 -24.32 -16.76 5.21
C SER A 319 -23.47 -15.50 5.28
N THR A 320 -22.83 -15.24 6.42
CA THR A 320 -21.89 -14.11 6.58
C THR A 320 -20.67 -14.29 5.68
N VAL A 321 -20.10 -15.50 5.63
CA VAL A 321 -18.98 -15.81 4.73
C VAL A 321 -19.39 -15.65 3.26
N LEU A 322 -20.51 -16.24 2.83
CA LEU A 322 -20.98 -16.11 1.44
C LEU A 322 -21.24 -14.66 1.03
N SER A 323 -21.85 -13.87 1.89
CA SER A 323 -22.14 -12.46 1.61
C SER A 323 -20.85 -11.67 1.30
N ARG A 324 -19.75 -11.96 2.01
CA ARG A 324 -18.44 -11.34 1.75
C ARG A 324 -17.79 -11.88 0.48
N LEU A 325 -17.94 -13.18 0.21
CA LEU A 325 -17.35 -13.80 -0.97
C LEU A 325 -18.08 -13.47 -2.28
N ASN A 326 -19.37 -13.10 -2.22
CA ASN A 326 -20.16 -12.73 -3.40
C ASN A 326 -19.53 -11.58 -4.20
N ALA A 327 -18.78 -10.70 -3.54
CA ALA A 327 -18.11 -9.59 -4.20
C ALA A 327 -17.05 -10.05 -5.23
N PHE A 328 -16.56 -11.29 -5.14
CA PHE A 328 -15.51 -11.82 -6.02
C PHE A 328 -16.04 -12.57 -7.25
N LEU A 329 -17.35 -12.82 -7.35
CA LEU A 329 -17.94 -13.71 -8.35
C LEU A 329 -18.13 -13.08 -9.74
N ASP A 330 -17.80 -11.81 -9.89
CA ASP A 330 -17.87 -11.18 -11.21
C ASP A 330 -16.85 -11.82 -12.16
N SER A 331 -17.29 -12.17 -13.38
CA SER A 331 -16.45 -12.86 -14.36
C SER A 331 -15.17 -12.09 -14.73
N GLU A 332 -15.17 -10.75 -14.64
CA GLU A 332 -13.96 -9.97 -14.83
C GLU A 332 -13.00 -10.15 -13.64
N MET A 333 -13.50 -10.26 -12.42
CA MET A 333 -12.69 -10.48 -11.21
C MET A 333 -12.07 -11.87 -11.14
N GLU A 334 -12.74 -12.88 -11.69
CA GLU A 334 -12.17 -14.22 -11.84
C GLU A 334 -10.87 -14.20 -12.64
N GLN A 335 -10.72 -13.29 -13.63
CA GLN A 335 -9.48 -13.15 -14.42
C GLN A 335 -8.28 -12.72 -13.59
N ILE A 336 -8.51 -12.04 -12.47
CA ILE A 336 -7.44 -11.62 -11.56
C ILE A 336 -7.25 -12.67 -10.46
N LEU A 337 -8.34 -13.21 -9.91
CA LEU A 337 -8.29 -13.97 -8.64
C LEU A 337 -8.10 -15.48 -8.80
N CYS A 338 -8.37 -16.04 -9.99
CA CYS A 338 -8.31 -17.49 -10.22
C CYS A 338 -7.02 -17.94 -10.90
N PHE A 339 -6.23 -17.01 -11.44
CA PHE A 339 -5.01 -17.32 -12.17
C PHE A 339 -3.75 -17.10 -11.32
N ASP A 340 -2.62 -17.66 -11.77
CA ASP A 340 -1.37 -17.65 -11.03
C ASP A 340 -0.88 -16.24 -10.65
N THR A 341 -0.34 -16.14 -9.45
CA THR A 341 0.19 -14.89 -8.89
C THR A 341 1.57 -14.60 -9.46
N THR A 342 1.70 -13.46 -10.13
CA THR A 342 2.99 -13.05 -10.74
C THR A 342 4.03 -12.64 -9.68
N ILE A 343 3.61 -11.95 -8.63
CA ILE A 343 4.47 -11.52 -7.52
C ILE A 343 3.74 -11.72 -6.18
N ASP A 344 4.23 -12.65 -5.37
CA ASP A 344 3.80 -12.83 -3.99
C ASP A 344 4.55 -11.88 -3.03
N ALA A 345 3.98 -11.67 -1.84
CA ALA A 345 4.54 -10.75 -0.84
C ALA A 345 5.96 -11.14 -0.37
N GLU A 346 6.29 -12.42 -0.25
CA GLU A 346 7.63 -12.84 0.14
C GLU A 346 8.63 -12.46 -0.96
N THR A 347 8.36 -12.85 -2.21
CA THR A 347 9.18 -12.47 -3.37
C THR A 347 9.37 -10.96 -3.43
N PHE A 348 8.30 -10.18 -3.22
CA PHE A 348 8.33 -8.73 -3.25
C PHE A 348 9.24 -8.13 -2.17
N CYS A 349 9.26 -8.71 -0.98
CA CYS A 349 10.09 -8.25 0.14
C CYS A 349 11.58 -8.63 0.00
N TYR A 350 11.92 -9.72 -0.69
CA TYR A 350 13.32 -10.17 -0.84
C TYR A 350 13.97 -9.77 -2.18
N LYS A 351 13.19 -9.61 -3.24
CA LYS A 351 13.69 -9.35 -4.59
C LYS A 351 13.11 -8.05 -5.12
N LYS A 352 13.95 -7.27 -5.82
CA LYS A 352 13.55 -6.04 -6.51
C LYS A 352 12.33 -6.29 -7.41
N SER A 353 11.20 -5.71 -7.03
CA SER A 353 9.89 -6.00 -7.60
C SER A 353 9.07 -4.72 -7.73
N ALA A 354 8.26 -4.63 -8.79
CA ALA A 354 7.39 -3.49 -9.07
C ALA A 354 5.97 -3.98 -9.30
N ILE A 355 5.01 -3.43 -8.56
CA ILE A 355 3.58 -3.71 -8.74
C ILE A 355 2.88 -2.43 -9.16
N PHE A 356 2.21 -2.46 -10.30
CA PHE A 356 1.41 -1.33 -10.79
C PHE A 356 -0.06 -1.67 -10.62
N LEU A 357 -0.77 -0.90 -9.80
CA LEU A 357 -2.21 -1.01 -9.58
C LEU A 357 -2.92 0.02 -10.45
N ILE A 358 -3.59 -0.44 -11.51
CA ILE A 358 -4.37 0.43 -12.39
C ILE A 358 -5.81 0.45 -11.87
N LEU A 359 -6.26 1.63 -11.47
CA LEU A 359 -7.53 1.87 -10.80
C LEU A 359 -8.61 2.31 -11.82
N PRO A 360 -9.86 1.86 -11.67
CA PRO A 360 -10.95 2.31 -12.53
C PRO A 360 -11.43 3.71 -12.09
N GLU A 361 -11.42 4.71 -12.97
CA GLU A 361 -11.96 6.04 -12.64
C GLU A 361 -13.50 6.06 -12.56
N GLU A 362 -14.15 5.25 -13.40
CA GLU A 362 -15.60 5.32 -13.63
C GLU A 362 -16.41 4.33 -12.76
N ASP A 363 -15.78 3.24 -12.32
CA ASP A 363 -16.44 2.15 -11.62
C ASP A 363 -15.97 2.00 -10.17
N ASN A 364 -16.73 2.61 -9.26
CA ASN A 364 -16.46 2.55 -7.83
C ASN A 364 -16.65 1.15 -7.23
N THR A 365 -17.36 0.24 -7.91
CA THR A 365 -17.67 -1.09 -7.37
C THR A 365 -16.45 -1.99 -7.26
N LYS A 366 -15.37 -1.70 -8.00
CA LYS A 366 -14.13 -2.48 -7.99
C LYS A 366 -13.11 -2.01 -6.95
N TYR A 367 -13.31 -0.87 -6.29
CA TYR A 367 -12.32 -0.31 -5.36
C TYR A 367 -12.12 -1.14 -4.09
N PHE A 368 -13.13 -1.89 -3.65
CA PHE A 368 -12.93 -2.79 -2.51
C PHE A 368 -11.83 -3.82 -2.79
N MET A 369 -11.57 -4.17 -4.06
CA MET A 369 -10.48 -5.06 -4.46
C MET A 369 -9.11 -4.44 -4.19
N VAL A 370 -8.97 -3.14 -4.43
CA VAL A 370 -7.73 -2.39 -4.14
C VAL A 370 -7.45 -2.42 -2.66
N SER A 371 -8.46 -2.11 -1.86
CA SER A 371 -8.40 -2.16 -0.40
C SER A 371 -8.04 -3.55 0.08
N LEU A 372 -8.70 -4.58 -0.45
CA LEU A 372 -8.42 -5.98 -0.09
C LEU A 372 -6.98 -6.38 -0.44
N PHE A 373 -6.55 -6.10 -1.67
CA PHE A 373 -5.20 -6.40 -2.15
C PHE A 373 -4.15 -5.75 -1.25
N LEU A 374 -4.24 -4.43 -1.06
CA LEU A 374 -3.26 -3.70 -0.26
C LEU A 374 -3.28 -4.16 1.20
N GLN A 375 -4.45 -4.45 1.78
CA GLN A 375 -4.55 -4.97 3.14
C GLN A 375 -3.91 -6.34 3.30
N GLN A 376 -4.26 -7.28 2.42
CA GLN A 376 -3.68 -8.62 2.45
C GLN A 376 -2.17 -8.52 2.27
N PHE A 377 -1.73 -7.86 1.19
CA PHE A 377 -0.32 -7.74 0.85
C PHE A 377 0.47 -7.06 1.97
N TYR A 378 -0.07 -6.00 2.59
CA TYR A 378 0.54 -5.38 3.77
C TYR A 378 0.68 -6.35 4.93
N ARG A 379 -0.37 -7.08 5.31
CA ARG A 379 -0.32 -8.06 6.42
C ARG A 379 0.67 -9.19 6.16
N GLU A 380 0.80 -9.61 4.90
CA GLU A 380 1.81 -10.58 4.48
C GLU A 380 3.22 -10.00 4.59
N MET A 381 3.45 -8.75 4.16
CA MET A 381 4.72 -8.04 4.37
C MET A 381 5.06 -7.91 5.86
N LEU A 382 4.07 -7.64 6.74
CA LEU A 382 4.30 -7.62 8.19
C LEU A 382 4.81 -8.97 8.70
N THR A 383 4.25 -10.07 8.17
CA THR A 383 4.71 -11.42 8.50
C THR A 383 6.17 -11.63 8.09
N VAL A 384 6.56 -11.17 6.90
CA VAL A 384 7.96 -11.23 6.45
C VAL A 384 8.87 -10.37 7.33
N ALA A 385 8.44 -9.17 7.73
CA ALA A 385 9.21 -8.30 8.61
C ALA A 385 9.43 -8.96 9.99
N ASP A 386 8.40 -9.57 10.57
CA ASP A 386 8.49 -10.24 11.87
C ASP A 386 9.47 -11.43 11.82
N GLU A 387 9.54 -12.15 10.70
CA GLU A 387 10.52 -13.22 10.46
C GLU A 387 11.96 -12.69 10.28
N ASN A 388 12.13 -11.41 9.96
CA ASN A 388 13.42 -10.76 9.71
C ASN A 388 13.79 -9.74 10.81
N GLY A 389 13.40 -10.00 12.06
CA GLY A 389 13.77 -9.15 13.20
C GLY A 389 13.02 -7.82 13.25
N GLY A 390 11.82 -7.77 12.69
CA GLY A 390 10.92 -6.61 12.72
C GLY A 390 11.11 -5.63 11.56
N LYS A 391 11.95 -5.93 10.56
CA LYS A 391 12.19 -5.09 9.38
C LYS A 391 12.20 -5.91 8.10
N LEU A 392 11.71 -5.31 7.01
CA LEU A 392 11.82 -5.94 5.71
C LEU A 392 13.28 -5.99 5.21
N PRO A 393 13.69 -7.10 4.56
CA PRO A 393 15.04 -7.25 4.05
C PRO A 393 15.33 -6.26 2.91
N ASN A 394 14.36 -6.02 2.02
CA ASN A 394 14.39 -4.92 1.05
C ASN A 394 13.41 -3.82 1.45
N ARG A 395 13.78 -2.55 1.23
CA ARG A 395 12.86 -1.42 1.44
C ARG A 395 11.70 -1.50 0.44
N VAL A 396 10.50 -1.22 0.94
CA VAL A 396 9.27 -1.12 0.15
C VAL A 396 8.78 0.31 0.09
N MET A 397 8.49 0.79 -1.12
CA MET A 397 7.89 2.09 -1.38
C MET A 397 6.46 1.93 -1.90
N ILE A 398 5.49 2.63 -1.32
CA ILE A 398 4.11 2.68 -1.84
C ILE A 398 3.85 4.11 -2.31
N TYR A 399 3.82 4.30 -3.63
CA TYR A 399 3.50 5.58 -4.25
C TYR A 399 2.01 5.62 -4.56
N ALA A 400 1.24 6.30 -3.71
CA ALA A 400 -0.21 6.38 -3.85
C ALA A 400 -0.57 7.63 -4.68
N ASP A 401 -0.43 7.54 -6.01
CA ASP A 401 -0.83 8.62 -6.91
C ASP A 401 -2.35 8.77 -6.91
N GLU A 402 -2.80 10.03 -6.90
CA GLU A 402 -4.21 10.42 -6.90
C GLU A 402 -5.07 9.80 -5.76
N ILE A 403 -4.44 9.46 -4.63
CA ILE A 403 -5.13 8.87 -3.46
C ILE A 403 -6.28 9.72 -2.90
N GLY A 404 -6.20 11.04 -3.07
CA GLY A 404 -7.24 11.98 -2.64
C GLY A 404 -8.48 12.02 -3.55
N THR A 405 -8.40 11.51 -4.78
CA THR A 405 -9.54 11.52 -5.71
C THR A 405 -10.25 10.18 -5.78
N ILE A 406 -9.62 9.11 -5.30
CA ILE A 406 -10.18 7.77 -5.29
C ILE A 406 -10.93 7.46 -3.97
N PRO A 407 -11.90 6.53 -3.98
CA PRO A 407 -12.52 6.01 -2.77
C PRO A 407 -11.51 5.61 -1.69
N LYS A 408 -11.96 5.65 -0.43
CA LYS A 408 -11.15 5.29 0.74
C LYS A 408 -10.51 3.91 0.54
N ILE A 409 -9.19 3.87 0.68
CA ILE A 409 -8.45 2.62 0.81
C ILE A 409 -8.49 2.23 2.28
N GLU A 410 -9.23 1.17 2.59
CA GLU A 410 -9.41 0.72 3.96
C GLU A 410 -8.06 0.29 4.56
N SER A 411 -7.80 0.63 5.83
CA SER A 411 -6.54 0.42 6.55
C SER A 411 -5.34 1.27 6.09
N PHE A 412 -5.49 2.21 5.16
CA PHE A 412 -4.37 3.07 4.72
C PHE A 412 -3.74 3.86 5.89
N GLU A 413 -4.57 4.37 6.80
CA GLU A 413 -4.16 5.05 8.05
C GLU A 413 -3.27 4.14 8.93
N MET A 414 -3.63 2.86 9.05
CA MET A 414 -2.85 1.87 9.82
C MET A 414 -1.50 1.59 9.14
N MET A 415 -1.46 1.55 7.81
CA MET A 415 -0.20 1.36 7.07
C MET A 415 0.76 2.52 7.29
N LEU A 416 0.27 3.77 7.30
CA LEU A 416 1.06 4.95 7.64
C LEU A 416 1.53 4.97 9.10
N SER A 417 0.68 4.50 10.01
CA SER A 417 1.04 4.50 11.44
C SER A 417 2.12 3.46 11.78
N ALA A 418 2.06 2.26 11.18
CA ALA A 418 2.88 1.12 11.59
C ALA A 418 3.90 0.62 10.53
N GLY A 419 3.85 1.13 9.30
CA GLY A 419 4.71 0.70 8.20
C GLY A 419 6.15 1.19 8.34
N ARG A 420 6.35 2.39 8.88
CA ARG A 420 7.65 3.05 9.03
C ARG A 420 8.70 2.16 9.69
N SER A 421 8.39 1.59 10.85
CA SER A 421 9.35 0.78 11.63
C SER A 421 9.79 -0.49 10.90
N ARG A 422 9.06 -0.91 9.87
CA ARG A 422 9.28 -2.13 9.09
C ARG A 422 9.98 -1.89 7.75
N ARG A 423 10.48 -0.67 7.50
CA ARG A 423 11.04 -0.23 6.19
C ARG A 423 10.00 -0.23 5.05
N ILE A 424 8.75 0.06 5.39
CA ILE A 424 7.69 0.35 4.42
C ILE A 424 7.46 1.86 4.45
N SER A 425 7.66 2.53 3.32
CA SER A 425 7.49 3.97 3.17
C SER A 425 6.35 4.26 2.21
N ILE A 426 5.36 5.03 2.67
CA ILE A 426 4.20 5.42 1.87
C ILE A 426 4.36 6.88 1.46
N VAL A 427 4.01 7.15 0.21
CA VAL A 427 4.08 8.46 -0.42
C VAL A 427 2.70 8.79 -0.98
N PRO A 428 1.79 9.36 -0.16
CA PRO A 428 0.50 9.84 -0.65
C PRO A 428 0.72 11.07 -1.54
N ILE A 429 0.10 11.09 -2.72
CA ILE A 429 0.20 12.21 -3.67
C ILE A 429 -1.21 12.79 -3.87
N ILE A 430 -1.44 13.99 -3.35
CA ILE A 430 -2.76 14.63 -3.32
C ILE A 430 -2.74 16.00 -3.99
N GLN A 431 -3.93 16.49 -4.37
CA GLN A 431 -4.04 17.86 -4.89
C GLN A 431 -4.26 18.88 -3.77
N SER A 432 -5.04 18.51 -2.77
CA SER A 432 -5.33 19.31 -1.58
C SER A 432 -5.81 18.42 -0.43
N PHE A 433 -5.68 18.91 0.80
CA PHE A 433 -6.24 18.25 1.98
C PHE A 433 -7.78 18.10 1.91
N ALA A 434 -8.47 19.05 1.28
CA ALA A 434 -9.93 18.99 1.14
C ALA A 434 -10.43 17.75 0.38
N GLN A 435 -9.62 17.22 -0.57
CA GLN A 435 -9.92 15.97 -1.25
C GLN A 435 -9.79 14.77 -0.31
N LEU A 436 -8.75 14.78 0.52
CA LEU A 436 -8.50 13.74 1.51
C LEU A 436 -9.60 13.73 2.58
N ASP A 437 -9.96 14.89 3.13
CA ASP A 437 -11.05 15.07 4.09
C ASP A 437 -12.38 14.52 3.57
N LYS A 438 -12.65 14.70 2.27
CA LYS A 438 -13.89 14.24 1.63
C LYS A 438 -13.99 12.71 1.63
N ASN A 439 -12.87 12.01 1.40
CA ASN A 439 -12.87 10.57 1.18
C ASN A 439 -12.54 9.77 2.46
N TYR A 440 -11.64 10.29 3.31
CA TYR A 440 -11.18 9.65 4.54
C TYR A 440 -11.83 10.24 5.80
N GLY A 441 -12.64 11.30 5.65
CA GLY A 441 -13.12 12.07 6.80
C GLY A 441 -12.02 12.90 7.43
N LYS A 442 -12.39 13.74 8.40
CA LYS A 442 -11.43 14.63 9.08
C LYS A 442 -10.40 13.85 9.90
N GLU A 443 -10.86 12.86 10.67
CA GLU A 443 -9.98 12.05 11.52
C GLU A 443 -8.96 11.27 10.68
N GLY A 444 -9.42 10.58 9.62
CA GLY A 444 -8.53 9.85 8.73
C GLY A 444 -7.53 10.76 8.01
N SER A 445 -7.98 11.93 7.56
CA SER A 445 -7.12 12.95 6.92
C SER A 445 -6.10 13.57 7.89
N GLU A 446 -6.41 13.69 9.19
CA GLU A 446 -5.44 14.14 10.20
C GLU A 446 -4.39 13.08 10.56
N ILE A 447 -4.75 11.79 10.44
CA ILE A 447 -3.83 10.67 10.63
C ILE A 447 -2.85 10.54 9.45
N ILE A 448 -3.32 10.81 8.23
CA ILE A 448 -2.55 10.70 6.98
C ILE A 448 -1.65 11.92 6.78
#